data_AF-A0A2S9GD38-F1
#
_entry.id   AF-A0A2S9GD38-F1
#
_cell.length_a   1.000
_cell.length_b   1.000
_cell.length_c   1.000
_cell.angle_alpha   90.00
_cell.angle_beta   90.00
_cell.angle_gamma   90.00
#
_symmetry.space_group_name_H-M   'P 1'
#
loop_
_entity.id
_entity.type
_entity.pdbx_description
1 polymer ?
#
loop_
_entity_poly.entity_id
_entity_poly.type
_entity_poly.pdbx_seq_one_letter_code
_entity_poly.pdbx_strand_id
1 'polypeptide(L)' 'MARLLVTGGAGFIGSNFVHHVIDHTDHHVTVLDKLTYAGNRGSLNGLPERRLS' A
#
# COMPACT_ATOMS: atom_id res chain seq x y z
N MET A 1 2.10 -9.23 14.82
CA MET A 1 2.43 -8.43 13.61
C MET A 1 2.57 -9.35 12.42
N ALA A 2 1.89 -9.03 11.31
CA ALA A 2 1.98 -9.79 10.06
C ALA A 2 2.69 -8.96 8.97
N ARG A 3 3.16 -9.65 7.92
CA ARG A 3 3.68 -9.05 6.68
C ARG A 3 2.70 -9.35 5.56
N LEU A 4 2.15 -8.32 4.95
CA LEU A 4 1.12 -8.42 3.92
C LEU A 4 1.70 -8.07 2.56
N LEU A 5 1.44 -8.90 1.55
CA LEU A 5 1.68 -8.57 0.15
C LEU A 5 0.37 -8.09 -0.47
N VAL A 6 0.35 -6.84 -0.93
CA VAL A 6 -0.81 -6.24 -1.60
C VAL A 6 -0.50 -6.09 -3.08
N THR A 7 -1.19 -6.87 -3.90
CA THR A 7 -1.12 -6.73 -5.36
C THR A 7 -2.06 -5.62 -5.84
N GLY A 8 -1.62 -4.81 -6.79
CA GLY A 8 -2.43 -3.68 -7.27
C GLY A 8 -2.62 -2.55 -6.24
N GLY A 9 -1.70 -2.46 -5.26
CA GLY A 9 -1.79 -1.53 -4.12
C GLY A 9 -1.67 -0.05 -4.49
N ALA A 10 -1.32 0.32 -5.73
CA ALA A 10 -1.28 1.70 -6.19
C ALA A 10 -2.57 2.14 -6.93
N GLY A 11 -3.55 1.23 -7.11
CA GLY A 11 -4.88 1.55 -7.63
C GLY A 11 -5.84 2.09 -6.56
N PHE A 12 -7.09 2.40 -6.93
CA PHE A 12 -8.05 3.03 -6.03
C PHE A 12 -8.32 2.22 -4.74
N ILE A 13 -8.80 0.97 -4.87
CA ILE A 13 -9.10 0.12 -3.71
C ILE A 13 -7.81 -0.30 -3.00
N GLY A 14 -6.79 -0.69 -3.78
CA GLY A 14 -5.51 -1.15 -3.24
C GLY A 14 -4.84 -0.11 -2.35
N SER A 15 -4.77 1.15 -2.80
CA SER A 15 -4.13 2.22 -2.01
C SER A 15 -4.91 2.52 -0.73
N ASN A 16 -6.24 2.63 -0.80
CA ASN A 16 -7.06 2.84 0.40
C ASN A 16 -6.94 1.68 1.40
N PHE A 17 -6.83 0.44 0.92
CA PHE A 17 -6.54 -0.71 1.78
C PHE A 17 -5.17 -0.57 2.46
N VAL A 18 -4.13 -0.16 1.73
CA VAL A 18 -2.79 0.08 2.29
C VAL A 18 -2.83 1.16 3.38
N HIS A 19 -3.48 2.30 3.12
CA HIS A 19 -3.70 3.37 4.11
C HIS A 19 -4.41 2.83 5.34
N HIS A 20 -5.54 2.13 5.14
CA HIS A 20 -6.32 1.57 6.24
C HIS A 20 -5.50 0.62 7.13
N VAL A 21 -4.73 -0.30 6.53
CA VAL A 21 -3.88 -1.23 7.28
C VAL A 21 -2.79 -0.50 8.06
N ILE A 22 -2.15 0.50 7.45
CA ILE A 22 -1.08 1.26 8.11
C ILE A 22 -1.62 2.04 9.30
N ASP A 23 -2.78 2.68 9.14
CA ASP A 23 -3.38 3.55 10.15
C ASP A 23 -3.99 2.77 11.34
N HIS A 24 -4.49 1.56 11.11
CA HIS A 24 -5.30 0.83 12.10
C HIS A 24 -4.62 -0.41 12.68
N THR A 25 -3.45 -0.78 12.17
CA THR A 25 -2.70 -1.96 12.63
C THR A 25 -1.23 -1.66 12.73
N ASP A 26 -0.44 -2.60 13.24
CA ASP A 26 1.02 -2.56 13.22
C ASP A 26 1.65 -3.44 12.12
N HIS A 27 0.88 -3.84 11.11
CA HIS A 27 1.39 -4.72 10.05
C HIS A 27 2.37 -4.01 9.12
N HIS A 28 3.27 -4.78 8.53
CA HIS A 28 4.14 -4.30 7.45
C HIS A 28 3.50 -4.65 6.11
N VAL A 29 3.49 -3.70 5.18
CA VAL A 29 2.85 -3.87 3.87
C VAL A 29 3.91 -3.80 2.77
N THR A 30 3.89 -4.78 1.88
CA THR A 30 4.67 -4.76 0.64
C THR A 30 3.71 -4.59 -0.52
N VAL A 31 3.88 -3.55 -1.34
CA VAL A 31 3.01 -3.29 -2.49
C VAL A 31 3.67 -3.80 -3.77
N LEU A 32 3.01 -4.77 -4.41
CA LEU A 32 3.40 -5.23 -5.75
C LEU A 32 2.41 -4.67 -6.77
N ASP A 33 2.85 -3.66 -7.52
CA ASP A 33 2.02 -3.03 -8.54
C ASP A 33 2.79 -2.91 -9.87
N LYS A 34 2.10 -3.18 -10.98
CA LYS A 34 2.65 -3.05 -12.33
C LYS A 34 2.59 -1.60 -12.84
N LEU A 35 1.87 -0.72 -12.15
CA LEU A 35 1.66 0.68 -12.51
C LEU A 35 1.16 0.83 -13.95
N THR A 36 0.16 0.02 -14.28
CA THR A 36 -0.59 0.20 -15.54
C THR A 36 -1.45 1.46 -15.45
N TYR A 37 -2.30 1.71 -16.45
CA TYR A 37 -3.11 2.93 -16.55
C TYR A 37 -3.81 3.38 -15.25
N ALA A 38 -4.30 2.44 -14.43
CA ALA A 38 -5.03 2.74 -13.20
C ALA A 38 -4.14 2.88 -11.95
N GLY A 39 -2.83 2.59 -12.05
CA GLY A 39 -1.91 2.62 -10.92
C GLY A 39 -1.19 3.96 -10.80
N ASN A 40 -1.19 4.55 -9.60
CA ASN A 40 -0.51 5.82 -9.32
C ASN A 40 0.32 5.71 -8.04
N ARG A 41 1.66 5.85 -8.15
CA ARG A 41 2.55 5.87 -6.97
C ARG A 41 2.19 6.98 -5.99
N GLY A 42 1.70 8.11 -6.50
CA GLY A 42 1.26 9.23 -5.67
C GLY A 42 0.15 8.88 -4.68
N SER A 43 -0.64 7.84 -4.95
CA SER A 43 -1.66 7.34 -4.04
C SER A 43 -1.09 6.77 -2.73
N LEU A 44 0.21 6.45 -2.69
CA LEU A 44 0.90 5.90 -1.52
C LEU A 44 1.79 6.95 -0.81
N ASN A 45 1.81 8.19 -1.28
CA ASN A 45 2.61 9.25 -0.68
C ASN A 45 2.17 9.54 0.77
N GLY A 46 3.11 9.94 1.62
CA GLY A 46 2.85 10.29 3.02
C GLY A 46 2.76 9.08 3.96
N LEU A 47 2.81 7.86 3.44
CA LEU A 47 2.89 6.64 4.25
C LEU A 47 4.30 6.45 4.84
N PRO A 48 4.40 5.89 6.06
CA PRO A 48 5.67 5.71 6.75
C PRO A 48 6.55 4.66 6.05
N GLU A 49 7.71 5.09 5.55
CA GLU A 49 8.68 4.24 4.84
C GLU A 49 9.18 3.03 5.66
N ARG A 50 9.12 3.10 7.00
CA ARG A 50 9.50 1.96 7.87
C ARG A 50 8.50 0.79 7.84
N ARG A 51 7.29 1.00 7.30
CA ARG A 51 6.20 0.01 7.31
C ARG A 51 5.65 -0.29 5.91
N LEU A 52 6.17 0.37 4.89
CA LEU A 52 5.78 0.23 3.50
C LEU A 52 7.03 -0.03 2.65
N SER A 53 6.99 -1.11 1.86
CA SER A 53 8.04 -1.50 0.91
C SER A 53 7.49 -1.75 -0.47
#